data_AF-A0A967WQ91-F1
#
_entry.id   AF-A0A967WQ91-F1
#
_cell.length_a   1.000
_cell.length_b   1.000
_cell.length_c   1.000
_cell.angle_alpha   90.00
_cell.angle_beta   90.00
_cell.angle_gamma   90.00
#
_symmetry.space_group_name_H-M   'P 1'
#
loop_
_entity.id
_entity.type
_entity.pdbx_description
1 polymer ?
#
loop_
_entity_poly.entity_id
_entity_poly.type
_entity_poly.pdbx_seq_one_letter_code
_entity_poly.pdbx_strand_id
1 'polypeptide(L)'
;MLTVVLQILAWLVFALGTFVLGAWLRRNPSKRSAESASRILHVAFWIVIVPAAGLGMFYPGLTSFDYVLDLPSLPQHPALLVFGILSLLLGTALVLASNVALWLGGRGANAVFLTTRLVTTTIYRHMRNPMSLGLYLWAIGIGLVT
;
A
#
# COMPACT_ATOMS: atom_id res chain seq x y z
N MET A 1 -3.12 -21.88 -6.15
CA MET A 1 -2.52 -22.15 -4.82
C MET A 1 -1.16 -21.49 -4.60
N LEU A 2 -0.14 -21.74 -5.42
CA LEU A 2 1.21 -21.17 -5.22
C LEU A 2 1.21 -19.63 -5.08
N THR A 3 0.50 -18.89 -5.94
CA THR A 3 0.38 -17.43 -5.83
C THR A 3 -0.14 -16.97 -4.48
N VAL A 4 -1.23 -17.58 -3.99
CA VAL A 4 -1.86 -17.23 -2.70
C VAL A 4 -0.86 -17.45 -1.56
N VAL A 5 -0.15 -18.58 -1.59
CA VAL A 5 0.91 -18.89 -0.61
C VAL A 5 2.02 -17.84 -0.66
N LEU A 6 2.50 -17.46 -1.85
CA LEU A 6 3.53 -16.43 -2.00
C LEU A 6 3.07 -15.06 -1.48
N GLN A 7 1.81 -14.69 -1.71
CA GLN A 7 1.25 -13.45 -1.19
C GLN A 7 1.20 -13.45 0.34
N ILE A 8 0.68 -14.53 0.95
CA ILE A 8 0.61 -14.66 2.40
C ILE A 8 2.02 -14.63 2.99
N LEU A 9 2.96 -15.41 2.44
CA LEU A 9 4.35 -15.43 2.89
C LEU A 9 5.02 -14.06 2.77
N ALA A 10 4.80 -13.34 1.66
CA ALA A 10 5.32 -11.99 1.48
C ALA A 10 4.83 -11.05 2.59
N TRP A 11 3.53 -11.06 2.90
CA TRP A 11 2.96 -10.28 3.99
C TRP A 11 3.49 -10.68 5.36
N LEU A 12 3.61 -11.97 5.65
CA LEU A 12 4.14 -12.47 6.92
C LEU A 12 5.61 -12.07 7.11
N VAL A 13 6.44 -12.23 6.08
CA VAL A 13 7.87 -11.83 6.12
C VAL A 13 7.99 -10.33 6.34
N PHE A 14 7.19 -9.52 5.64
CA PHE A 14 7.21 -8.07 5.81
C PHE A 14 6.74 -7.63 7.20
N ALA A 15 5.67 -8.24 7.71
CA ALA A 15 5.15 -7.96 9.04
C ALA A 15 6.18 -8.33 10.12
N LEU A 16 6.79 -9.52 10.03
CA LEU A 16 7.84 -9.95 10.94
C LEU A 16 9.05 -9.02 10.89
N GLY A 17 9.50 -8.64 9.69
CA GLY A 17 10.58 -7.67 9.50
C GLY A 17 10.27 -6.32 10.15
N THR A 18 9.02 -5.86 10.04
CA THR A 18 8.54 -4.63 10.69
C THR A 18 8.60 -4.74 12.21
N PHE A 19 8.16 -5.86 12.79
CA PHE A 19 8.24 -6.08 14.24
C PHE A 19 9.68 -6.17 14.74
N VAL A 20 10.55 -6.92 14.04
CA VAL A 20 11.96 -7.08 14.41
C VAL A 20 12.68 -5.74 14.34
N LEU A 21 12.53 -4.98 13.25
CA LEU A 21 13.14 -3.66 13.12
C LEU A 21 12.56 -2.66 14.12
N GLY A 22 11.26 -2.72 14.40
CA GLY A 22 10.62 -1.90 15.43
C GLY A 22 11.16 -2.19 16.84
N ALA A 23 11.33 -3.47 17.19
CA ALA A 23 11.91 -3.89 18.45
C ALA A 23 13.40 -3.49 18.56
N TRP A 24 14.16 -3.64 17.48
CA TRP A 24 15.55 -3.19 17.39
C TRP A 24 15.67 -1.67 17.52
N LEU A 25 14.80 -0.90 16.86
CA LEU A 25 14.80 0.56 16.90
C LEU A 25 14.51 1.09 18.30
N ARG A 26 13.60 0.44 19.04
CA ARG A 26 13.33 0.78 20.46
C ARG A 26 14.56 0.62 21.35
N ARG A 27 15.46 -0.31 21.02
CA ARG A 27 16.72 -0.53 21.75
C ARG A 27 17.86 0.37 21.25
N ASN A 28 17.75 0.93 20.04
CA ASN A 28 18.78 1.74 19.40
C ASN A 28 18.19 3.07 18.85
N PRO A 29 17.59 3.92 19.70
CA PRO A 29 16.87 5.10 19.26
C PRO A 29 17.83 6.19 18.79
N SER A 30 18.05 6.27 17.48
CA SER A 30 18.79 7.37 16.86
C SER A 30 18.18 7.73 15.50
N LYS A 31 18.40 8.96 15.04
CA LYS A 31 17.95 9.38 13.69
C LYS A 31 18.51 8.45 12.61
N ARG A 32 19.81 8.13 12.68
CA ARG A 32 20.48 7.23 11.73
C ARG A 32 19.85 5.83 11.75
N SER A 33 19.54 5.29 12.93
CA SER A 33 18.86 4.01 13.09
C SER A 33 17.46 4.04 12.48
N ALA A 34 16.70 5.11 12.72
CA ALA A 34 15.35 5.27 12.19
C ALA A 34 15.33 5.37 10.65
N GLU A 35 16.23 6.16 10.07
CA GLU A 35 16.37 6.25 8.61
C GLU A 35 16.82 4.92 8.01
N SER A 36 17.76 4.22 8.65
CA SER A 36 18.21 2.90 8.21
C SER A 36 17.06 1.88 8.23
N ALA A 37 16.31 1.80 9.33
CA ALA A 37 15.16 0.90 9.45
C ALA A 37 14.07 1.26 8.43
N SER A 38 13.79 2.55 8.24
CA SER A 38 12.84 3.04 7.23
C SER A 38 13.26 2.61 5.81
N ARG A 39 14.53 2.79 5.45
CA ARG A 39 15.06 2.36 4.14
C ARG A 39 14.92 0.85 3.94
N ILE A 40 15.27 0.05 4.94
CA ILE A 40 15.14 -1.41 4.87
C ILE A 40 13.68 -1.81 4.65
N LEU A 41 12.75 -1.25 5.44
CA LEU A 41 11.33 -1.53 5.27
C LEU A 41 10.80 -1.08 3.92
N HIS A 42 11.20 0.09 3.44
CA HIS A 42 10.75 0.59 2.15
C HIS A 42 11.24 -0.29 1.00
N VAL A 43 12.50 -0.71 1.04
CA VAL A 43 13.06 -1.66 0.06
C VAL A 43 12.35 -3.01 0.14
N ALA A 44 12.14 -3.54 1.36
CA ALA A 44 11.41 -4.79 1.55
C ALA A 44 9.98 -4.71 1.01
N PHE A 45 9.28 -3.58 1.19
CA PHE A 45 7.94 -3.36 0.63
C PHE A 45 7.97 -3.49 -0.90
N TRP A 46 8.90 -2.81 -1.57
CA TRP A 46 9.01 -2.81 -3.03
C TRP A 46 9.49 -4.12 -3.64
N ILE A 47 10.27 -4.92 -2.92
CA ILE A 47 10.84 -6.18 -3.43
C ILE A 47 9.99 -7.39 -3.04
N VAL A 48 9.30 -7.35 -1.90
CA VAL A 48 8.56 -8.50 -1.36
C VAL A 48 7.05 -8.33 -1.59
N ILE A 49 6.47 -7.24 -1.11
CA ILE A 49 5.01 -7.04 -1.15
C ILE A 49 4.55 -6.68 -2.56
N VAL A 50 5.16 -5.68 -3.19
CA VAL A 50 4.70 -5.17 -4.49
C VAL A 50 4.76 -6.26 -5.57
N PRO A 51 5.82 -7.06 -5.72
CA PRO A 51 5.86 -8.10 -6.74
C PRO A 51 4.91 -9.25 -6.43
N ALA A 52 4.72 -9.62 -5.15
CA ALA A 52 3.74 -10.65 -4.79
C ALA A 52 2.29 -10.19 -5.07
N ALA A 53 1.98 -8.93 -4.81
CA ALA A 53 0.70 -8.33 -5.18
C ALA A 53 0.52 -8.27 -6.70
N GLY A 54 1.55 -7.78 -7.42
CA GLY A 54 1.56 -7.72 -8.88
C GLY A 54 1.40 -9.10 -9.52
N LEU A 55 2.07 -10.13 -9.00
CA LEU A 55 1.94 -11.50 -9.48
C LEU A 55 0.50 -11.99 -9.36
N GLY A 56 -0.18 -11.72 -8.24
CA GLY A 56 -1.60 -12.08 -8.11
C GLY A 56 -2.55 -11.32 -9.02
N MET A 57 -2.19 -10.10 -9.43
CA MET A 57 -2.96 -9.34 -10.40
C MET A 57 -3.00 -10.01 -11.77
N PHE A 58 -1.91 -10.67 -12.17
CA PHE A 58 -1.79 -11.31 -13.49
C PHE A 58 -1.98 -12.84 -13.46
N TYR A 59 -1.68 -13.49 -12.34
CA TYR A 59 -1.71 -14.94 -12.21
C TYR A 59 -2.07 -15.38 -10.78
N PRO A 60 -3.27 -15.93 -10.51
CA PRO A 60 -4.27 -16.41 -11.46
C PRO A 60 -5.14 -15.30 -12.09
N GLY A 61 -4.96 -14.04 -11.70
CA GLY A 61 -5.81 -12.92 -12.10
C GLY A 61 -6.73 -12.50 -10.96
N LEU A 62 -7.05 -11.20 -10.89
CA LEU A 62 -7.85 -10.64 -9.79
C LEU A 62 -9.24 -11.27 -9.64
N THR A 63 -9.84 -11.73 -10.75
CA THR A 63 -11.19 -12.34 -10.79
C THR A 63 -11.17 -13.86 -10.63
N SER A 64 -9.99 -14.45 -10.45
CA SER A 64 -9.81 -15.91 -10.48
C SER A 64 -9.61 -16.52 -9.09
N PHE A 65 -9.59 -15.70 -8.03
CA PHE A 65 -9.32 -16.19 -6.68
C PHE A 65 -10.41 -17.12 -6.16
N ASP A 66 -11.68 -16.84 -6.46
CA ASP A 66 -12.79 -17.73 -6.11
C ASP A 66 -12.62 -19.11 -6.75
N TYR A 67 -12.32 -19.14 -8.05
CA TYR A 67 -12.00 -20.39 -8.76
C TYR A 67 -10.79 -21.12 -8.14
N VAL A 68 -9.74 -20.39 -7.79
CA VAL A 68 -8.53 -20.98 -7.19
C VAL A 68 -8.81 -21.53 -5.80
N LEU A 69 -9.76 -20.97 -5.05
CA LEU A 69 -10.14 -21.38 -3.70
C LEU A 69 -11.34 -22.34 -3.68
N ASP A 70 -11.87 -22.71 -4.84
CA ASP A 70 -13.10 -23.51 -4.98
C ASP A 70 -14.30 -22.89 -4.24
N LEU A 71 -14.40 -21.55 -4.32
CA LEU A 71 -15.48 -20.77 -3.73
C LEU A 71 -16.49 -20.39 -4.80
N PRO A 72 -17.80 -20.37 -4.48
CA PRO A 72 -18.80 -19.84 -5.39
C PRO A 72 -18.65 -18.33 -5.50
N SER A 73 -18.53 -17.82 -6.73
CA SER A 73 -18.48 -16.38 -6.96
C SER A 73 -19.78 -15.69 -6.56
N LEU A 74 -19.63 -14.53 -5.93
CA LEU A 74 -20.77 -13.71 -5.58
C LEU A 74 -21.39 -13.09 -6.84
N PRO A 75 -22.74 -12.94 -6.90
CA PRO A 75 -23.38 -12.27 -8.01
C PRO A 75 -22.90 -10.81 -8.10
N GLN A 76 -22.51 -10.39 -9.30
CA GLN A 76 -22.10 -9.01 -9.51
C GLN A 76 -23.31 -8.08 -9.36
N HIS A 77 -23.23 -7.18 -8.38
CA HIS A 77 -24.22 -6.13 -8.18
C HIS A 77 -23.75 -4.83 -8.85
N PRO A 78 -24.52 -4.26 -9.81
CA PRO A 78 -24.13 -3.02 -10.49
C PRO A 78 -23.81 -1.87 -9.53
N ALA A 79 -24.51 -1.79 -8.40
CA ALA A 79 -24.23 -0.81 -7.35
C ALA A 79 -22.83 -0.95 -6.75
N LEU A 80 -22.37 -2.19 -6.50
CA LEU A 80 -21.03 -2.46 -5.97
C LEU A 80 -19.96 -2.14 -7.01
N LEU A 81 -20.20 -2.47 -8.28
CA LEU A 81 -19.32 -2.11 -9.38
C LEU A 81 -19.14 -0.59 -9.49
N VAL A 82 -20.24 0.16 -9.49
CA VAL A 82 -20.20 1.64 -9.52
C VAL A 82 -19.44 2.18 -8.31
N PHE A 83 -19.71 1.69 -7.11
CA PHE A 83 -19.01 2.11 -5.90
C PHE A 83 -17.51 1.77 -5.95
N GLY A 84 -17.16 0.61 -6.51
CA GLY A 84 -15.77 0.20 -6.72
C GLY A 84 -15.03 1.12 -7.70
N ILE A 85 -15.64 1.45 -8.84
CA ILE A 85 -15.08 2.41 -9.82
C ILE A 85 -14.89 3.79 -9.20
N LEU A 86 -15.89 4.30 -8.49
CA LEU A 86 -15.78 5.60 -7.82
C LEU A 86 -14.67 5.62 -6.76
N SER A 87 -14.53 4.51 -6.02
CA SER A 87 -13.43 4.33 -5.05
C SER A 87 -12.07 4.35 -5.73
N LEU A 88 -11.91 3.68 -6.88
CA LEU A 88 -10.66 3.69 -7.65
C LEU A 88 -10.31 5.09 -8.16
N LEU A 89 -11.29 5.83 -8.67
CA LEU A 89 -11.10 7.19 -9.16
C LEU A 89 -10.68 8.14 -8.04
N LEU A 90 -11.42 8.12 -6.93
CA LEU A 90 -11.10 8.95 -5.76
C LEU A 90 -9.75 8.58 -5.15
N GLY A 91 -9.47 7.27 -5.05
CA GLY A 91 -8.19 6.78 -4.55
C GLY A 91 -7.02 7.25 -5.41
N THR A 92 -7.19 7.20 -6.73
CA THR A 92 -6.18 7.69 -7.70
C THR A 92 -5.96 9.18 -7.54
N ALA A 93 -7.02 9.97 -7.42
CA ALA A 93 -6.92 11.41 -7.21
C ALA A 93 -6.14 11.74 -5.93
N LEU A 94 -6.41 11.04 -4.83
CA LEU A 94 -5.70 11.22 -3.56
C LEU A 94 -4.22 10.83 -3.65
N VAL A 95 -3.90 9.69 -4.25
CA VAL A 95 -2.51 9.23 -4.42
C VAL A 95 -1.72 10.22 -5.29
N LEU A 96 -2.29 10.66 -6.42
CA LEU A 96 -1.64 11.62 -7.31
C LEU A 96 -1.45 12.98 -6.65
N ALA A 97 -2.50 13.54 -6.05
CA ALA A 97 -2.41 14.83 -5.36
C ALA A 97 -1.40 14.79 -4.21
N SER A 98 -1.33 13.69 -3.46
CA SER A 98 -0.34 13.49 -2.40
C SER A 98 1.07 13.48 -2.93
N ASN A 99 1.34 12.72 -4.00
CA ASN A 99 2.67 12.66 -4.62
C ASN A 99 3.10 14.02 -5.15
N VAL A 100 2.21 14.74 -5.84
CA VAL A 100 2.48 16.10 -6.35
C VAL A 100 2.80 17.05 -5.20
N ALA A 101 2.01 17.04 -4.12
CA ALA A 101 2.24 17.88 -2.96
C ALA A 101 3.58 17.57 -2.25
N LEU A 102 3.90 16.28 -2.10
CA LEU A 102 5.17 15.83 -1.50
C LEU A 102 6.38 16.15 -2.38
N TRP A 103 6.23 16.08 -3.71
CA TRP A 103 7.29 16.42 -4.64
C TRP A 103 7.58 17.93 -4.62
N LEU A 104 6.53 18.75 -4.77
CA LEU A 104 6.65 20.22 -4.81
C LEU A 104 7.05 20.83 -3.46
N GLY A 105 6.45 20.35 -2.35
CA GLY A 105 6.65 20.95 -1.02
C GLY A 105 7.68 20.22 -0.15
N GLY A 106 7.87 18.92 -0.37
CA GLY A 106 8.66 18.04 0.51
C GLY A 106 10.07 17.73 0.03
N ARG A 107 10.45 18.11 -1.21
CA ARG A 107 11.70 17.71 -1.87
C ARG A 107 11.90 16.18 -1.97
N GLY A 108 10.78 15.44 -2.06
CA GLY A 108 10.70 14.07 -2.55
C GLY A 108 11.77 13.08 -2.07
N ALA A 109 11.61 12.51 -0.87
CA ALA A 109 12.04 11.14 -0.51
C ALA A 109 11.78 10.84 0.98
N ASN A 110 10.54 11.03 1.46
CA ASN A 110 10.21 10.85 2.90
C ASN A 110 10.45 9.43 3.42
N ALA A 111 10.51 8.43 2.55
CA ALA A 111 10.82 7.06 2.93
C ALA A 111 12.31 6.81 3.21
N VAL A 112 13.20 7.68 2.70
CA VAL A 112 14.65 7.49 2.71
C VAL A 112 15.35 8.44 3.69
N PHE A 113 14.77 9.62 3.91
CA PHE A 113 15.29 10.65 4.81
C PHE A 113 14.19 11.12 5.76
N LEU A 114 14.54 11.23 7.05
CA LEU A 114 13.67 11.85 8.03
C LEU A 114 13.73 13.37 7.83
N THR A 115 12.74 13.90 7.12
CA THR A 115 12.56 15.34 6.93
C THR A 115 11.77 15.94 8.08
N THR A 116 12.16 17.13 8.52
CA THR A 116 11.39 17.96 9.46
C THR A 116 10.41 18.88 8.74
N ARG A 117 10.40 18.88 7.40
CA ARG A 117 9.50 19.72 6.60
C ARG A 117 8.14 19.05 6.49
N LEU A 118 7.17 19.63 7.19
CA LEU A 118 5.78 19.24 7.09
C LEU A 118 5.15 19.90 5.86
N VAL A 119 4.57 19.10 4.96
CA VAL A 119 3.73 19.61 3.87
C VAL A 119 2.32 19.85 4.44
N THR A 120 1.90 21.11 4.52
CA THR A 120 0.61 21.52 5.10
C THR A 120 -0.34 22.15 4.09
N THR A 121 0.09 22.25 2.84
CA THR A 121 -0.66 22.87 1.75
C THR A 121 -1.46 21.83 0.96
N THR A 122 -2.34 22.29 0.07
CA THR A 122 -3.12 21.44 -0.84
C THR A 122 -3.96 20.38 -0.10
N ILE A 123 -3.85 19.11 -0.48
CA ILE A 123 -4.61 18.00 0.10
C ILE A 123 -4.25 17.76 1.58
N TYR A 124 -3.01 18.05 1.98
CA TYR A 124 -2.54 17.88 3.35
C TYR A 124 -3.13 18.90 4.35
N ARG A 125 -3.77 19.96 3.87
CA ARG A 125 -4.54 20.89 4.72
C ARG A 125 -5.77 20.21 5.34
N HIS A 126 -6.33 19.23 4.64
CA HIS A 126 -7.59 18.59 5.02
C HIS A 126 -7.38 17.26 5.72
N MET A 127 -6.26 16.58 5.45
CA MET A 127 -6.00 15.25 6.02
C MET A 127 -4.50 14.99 6.18
N ARG A 128 -4.15 14.23 7.22
CA ARG A 128 -2.75 13.91 7.55
C ARG A 128 -2.13 12.87 6.63
N ASN A 129 -2.94 11.96 6.09
CA ASN A 129 -2.44 10.86 5.26
C ASN A 129 -3.36 10.56 4.05
N PRO A 130 -3.45 11.50 3.09
CA PRO A 130 -4.27 11.33 1.89
C PRO A 130 -3.83 10.15 1.04
N MET A 131 -2.52 9.89 0.96
CA MET A 131 -1.97 8.79 0.17
C MET A 131 -2.45 7.43 0.69
N SER A 132 -2.36 7.17 2.00
CA SER A 132 -2.83 5.89 2.56
C SER A 132 -4.33 5.71 2.38
N LEU A 133 -5.13 6.77 2.57
CA LEU A 133 -6.57 6.70 2.27
C LEU A 133 -6.80 6.32 0.80
N GLY A 134 -6.05 6.92 -0.13
CA GLY A 134 -6.14 6.58 -1.54
C GLY A 134 -5.79 5.12 -1.85
N LEU A 135 -4.75 4.57 -1.20
CA LEU A 135 -4.41 3.15 -1.32
C LEU A 135 -5.49 2.22 -0.73
N TYR A 136 -6.14 2.62 0.36
CA TYR A 136 -7.27 1.85 0.91
C TYR A 136 -8.47 1.85 -0.03
N LEU A 137 -8.77 2.99 -0.64
CA LEU A 137 -9.81 3.10 -1.65
C LEU A 137 -9.50 2.28 -2.91
N TRP A 138 -8.23 2.15 -3.29
CA TRP A 138 -7.81 1.20 -4.33
C TRP A 138 -8.08 -0.24 -3.93
N ALA A 139 -7.70 -0.65 -2.71
CA ALA A 139 -7.93 -2.02 -2.25
C ALA A 139 -9.43 -2.37 -2.22
N ILE A 140 -10.26 -1.47 -1.69
CA ILE A 140 -11.72 -1.60 -1.69
C ILE A 140 -12.25 -1.64 -3.13
N GLY A 141 -11.82 -0.69 -3.96
CA GLY A 141 -12.28 -0.56 -5.33
C GLY A 141 -11.95 -1.77 -6.19
N ILE A 142 -10.73 -2.31 -6.06
CA ILE A 142 -10.33 -3.55 -6.74
C ILE A 142 -11.25 -4.69 -6.29
N GLY A 143 -11.38 -4.92 -4.98
CA GLY A 143 -12.18 -6.04 -4.46
C GLY A 143 -13.69 -5.95 -4.74
N LEU A 144 -14.22 -4.80 -5.16
CA LEU A 144 -15.62 -4.62 -5.55
C LEU A 144 -15.87 -4.72 -7.05
N VAL A 145 -14.82 -4.52 -7.86
CA VAL A 145 -14.88 -4.61 -9.32
C VAL A 145 -14.54 -6.02 -9.80
N THR A 146 -13.78 -6.78 -9.01
CA THR A 146 -13.30 -8.13 -9.32
C THR A 146 -14.14 -9.18 -8.64
#